data_AF-A0A554XI43-F1
#
_entry.id   AF-A0A554XI43-F1
#
_cell.length_a   1.000
_cell.length_b   1.000
_cell.length_c   1.000
_cell.angle_alpha   90.00
_cell.angle_beta   90.00
_cell.angle_gamma   90.00
#
_symmetry.space_group_name_H-M   'P 1'
#
loop_
_entity.id
_entity.type
_entity.pdbx_description
1 polymer ?
#
loop_
_entity_poly.entity_id
_entity_poly.type
_entity_poly.pdbx_seq_one_letter_code
_entity_poly.pdbx_strand_id
1 'polypeptide(L)'
;MPKQALERIIEQAERAGATLVFRGLKDGSMNRMGEELQKLIGQRNVSAAIHPPAFQQFSVTRVPAVVIAGAEAGEVLENGCARPETFVKVTGDVTLDYALDYIERKSPAWAAWAKHYRSKIVGGIR
;
A
#
# COMPACT_ATOMS: atom_id res chain seq x y z
N MET A 1 5.73 -4.27 -13.58
CA MET A 1 4.41 -3.65 -13.30
C MET A 1 4.13 -2.62 -14.38
N PRO A 2 2.95 -2.65 -15.03
CA PRO A 2 2.59 -1.68 -16.07
C PRO A 2 2.49 -0.25 -15.52
N LYS A 3 2.93 0.76 -16.29
CA LYS A 3 2.92 2.17 -15.87
C LYS A 3 1.51 2.69 -15.56
N GLN A 4 0.53 2.33 -16.39
CA GLN A 4 -0.86 2.76 -16.21
C GLN A 4 -1.50 2.21 -14.92
N ALA A 5 -1.16 0.97 -14.54
CA ALA A 5 -1.63 0.38 -13.28
C ALA A 5 -1.05 1.15 -12.08
N LEU A 6 0.23 1.52 -12.15
CA LEU A 6 0.89 2.32 -11.13
C LEU A 6 0.28 3.71 -10.99
N GLU A 7 0.03 4.42 -12.10
CA GLU A 7 -0.60 5.75 -12.06
C GLU A 7 -1.97 5.73 -11.37
N ARG A 8 -2.78 4.71 -11.64
CA ARG A 8 -4.08 4.52 -10.96
C ARG A 8 -3.93 4.24 -9.46
N ILE A 9 -2.94 3.42 -9.08
CA ILE A 9 -2.65 3.14 -7.66
C ILE A 9 -2.25 4.43 -6.94
N ILE A 10 -1.41 5.27 -7.56
CA ILE A 10 -0.97 6.55 -7.00
C ILE A 10 -2.17 7.48 -6.78
N GLU A 11 -3.06 7.62 -7.76
CA GLU A 11 -4.27 8.44 -7.63
C GLU A 11 -5.19 7.94 -6.51
N GLN A 12 -5.42 6.63 -6.42
CA GLN A 12 -6.28 6.08 -5.37
C GLN A 12 -5.61 6.17 -3.99
N ALA A 13 -4.29 6.03 -3.92
CA ALA A 13 -3.53 6.18 -2.67
C ALA A 13 -3.61 7.61 -2.13
N GLU A 14 -3.48 8.62 -2.99
CA GLU A 14 -3.68 10.04 -2.65
C GLU A 14 -5.06 10.25 -2.00
N ARG A 15 -6.14 9.78 -2.65
CA ARG A 15 -7.51 9.92 -2.12
C ARG A 15 -7.73 9.16 -0.81
N ALA A 16 -7.18 7.95 -0.70
CA ALA A 16 -7.32 7.12 0.50
C ALA A 16 -6.48 7.62 1.68
N GLY A 17 -5.46 8.45 1.42
CA GLY A 17 -4.42 8.80 2.39
C GLY A 17 -3.44 7.65 2.66
N ALA A 18 -3.19 6.82 1.65
CA ALA A 18 -2.29 5.67 1.76
C ALA A 18 -0.84 6.06 1.44
N THR A 19 0.10 5.34 2.06
CA THR A 19 1.55 5.49 1.80
C THR A 19 2.02 4.42 0.83
N LEU A 20 2.72 4.83 -0.22
CA LEU A 20 3.38 3.93 -1.17
C LEU A 20 4.70 3.44 -0.59
N VAL A 21 4.90 2.12 -0.53
CA VAL A 21 6.11 1.52 0.03
C VAL A 21 6.87 0.74 -1.03
N PHE A 22 8.15 1.05 -1.19
CA PHE A 22 9.04 0.44 -2.17
C PHE A 22 10.15 -0.36 -1.49
N ARG A 23 10.46 -1.56 -2.03
CA ARG A 23 11.45 -2.49 -1.46
C ARG A 23 12.90 -2.05 -1.68
N GLY A 24 13.17 -1.19 -2.66
CA GLY A 24 14.53 -0.90 -3.06
C GLY A 24 14.65 0.22 -4.07
N LEU A 25 15.87 0.37 -4.57
CA LEU A 25 16.31 1.49 -5.39
C LEU A 25 16.31 1.11 -6.85
N LYS A 26 15.91 2.04 -7.72
CA LYS A 26 16.14 1.89 -9.15
C LYS A 26 17.64 1.93 -9.42
N ASP A 27 18.14 0.89 -10.08
CA ASP A 27 19.55 0.72 -10.46
C ASP A 27 20.56 0.91 -9.30
N GLY A 28 20.17 0.59 -8.07
CA GLY A 28 21.03 0.74 -6.89
C GLY A 28 21.30 2.18 -6.43
N SER A 29 20.60 3.18 -6.99
CA SER A 29 20.82 4.60 -6.65
C SER A 29 19.61 5.22 -5.94
N MET A 30 19.85 5.77 -4.74
CA MET A 30 18.84 6.54 -3.98
C MET A 30 18.35 7.74 -4.78
N ASN A 31 19.28 8.47 -5.43
CA ASN A 31 18.96 9.66 -6.20
C ASN A 31 18.06 9.34 -7.40
N ARG A 32 18.41 8.29 -8.17
CA ARG A 32 17.56 7.85 -9.29
C ARG A 32 16.20 7.35 -8.83
N MET A 33 16.13 6.65 -7.70
CA MET A 33 14.85 6.25 -7.14
C MET A 33 14.02 7.47 -6.73
N GLY A 34 14.64 8.48 -6.13
CA GLY A 34 14.00 9.74 -5.78
C GLY A 34 13.45 10.48 -7.00
N GLU A 35 14.25 10.64 -8.06
CA GLU A 35 13.81 11.27 -9.31
C GLU A 35 12.64 10.53 -9.96
N GLU A 36 12.66 9.21 -9.93
CA GLU A 36 11.59 8.40 -10.53
C GLU A 36 10.32 8.42 -9.70
N LEU A 37 10.44 8.41 -8.36
CA LEU A 37 9.32 8.67 -7.47
C LEU A 37 8.72 10.05 -7.73
N GLN A 38 9.55 11.08 -7.87
CA GLN A 38 9.08 12.43 -8.21
C GLN A 38 8.38 12.48 -9.57
N LYS A 39 8.91 11.80 -10.60
CA LYS A 39 8.25 11.72 -11.91
C LYS A 39 6.91 10.97 -11.86
N LEU A 40 6.82 9.95 -11.02
CA LEU A 40 5.62 9.11 -10.87
C LEU A 40 4.53 9.79 -10.03
N ILE A 41 4.92 10.41 -8.91
CA ILE A 41 4.02 11.13 -8.00
C ILE A 41 3.62 12.47 -8.61
N GLY A 42 4.54 13.14 -9.30
CA GLY A 42 4.31 14.46 -9.87
C GLY A 42 3.95 15.48 -8.79
N GLN A 43 2.80 16.13 -8.95
CA GLN A 43 2.26 17.12 -8.00
C GLN A 43 1.25 16.52 -7.01
N ARG A 44 1.07 15.20 -7.01
CA ARG A 44 0.08 14.53 -6.16
C ARG A 44 0.53 14.50 -4.70
N ASN A 45 -0.42 14.68 -3.79
CA ASN A 45 -0.15 14.66 -2.36
C ASN A 45 -0.21 13.22 -1.81
N VAL A 46 0.76 12.40 -2.17
CA VAL A 46 0.89 11.01 -1.70
C VAL A 46 2.24 10.81 -1.02
N SER A 47 2.22 10.16 0.15
CA SER A 47 3.46 9.79 0.83
C SER A 47 4.07 8.57 0.17
N ALA A 48 5.39 8.59 -0.03
CA ALA A 48 6.14 7.45 -0.54
C ALA A 48 7.39 7.22 0.32
N ALA A 49 7.69 5.95 0.58
CA ALA A 49 8.84 5.54 1.38
C ALA A 49 9.55 4.35 0.75
N ILE A 50 10.88 4.34 0.83
CA ILE A 50 11.70 3.18 0.53
C ILE A 50 11.95 2.47 1.85
N HIS A 51 11.23 1.38 2.10
CA HIS A 51 11.27 0.65 3.37
C HIS A 51 11.33 -0.86 3.13
N PRO A 52 12.51 -1.40 2.78
CA PRO A 52 12.69 -2.83 2.55
C PRO A 52 12.17 -3.72 3.70
N PRO A 53 12.35 -3.39 5.00
CA PRO A 53 11.87 -4.23 6.10
C PRO A 53 10.34 -4.41 6.11
N ALA A 54 9.57 -3.49 5.52
CA ALA A 54 8.10 -3.59 5.51
C ALA A 54 7.63 -4.80 4.67
N PHE A 55 8.41 -5.19 3.66
CA PHE A 55 8.10 -6.37 2.86
C PHE A 55 8.21 -7.65 3.67
N GLN A 56 9.20 -7.74 4.56
CA GLN A 56 9.33 -8.86 5.49
C GLN A 56 8.24 -8.79 6.57
N GLN A 57 8.07 -7.61 7.18
CA GLN A 57 7.04 -7.34 8.19
C GLN A 57 5.65 -7.82 7.78
N PHE A 58 5.21 -7.50 6.56
CA PHE A 58 3.89 -7.87 6.05
C PHE A 58 3.91 -9.10 5.14
N SER A 59 5.02 -9.84 5.11
CA SER A 59 5.23 -11.05 4.30
C SER A 59 4.89 -10.86 2.82
N VAL A 60 5.24 -9.72 2.25
CA VAL A 60 5.00 -9.35 0.84
C VAL A 60 6.05 -10.01 -0.05
N THR A 61 5.67 -11.11 -0.70
CA THR A 61 6.55 -11.86 -1.62
C THR A 61 6.29 -11.53 -3.09
N ARG A 62 5.14 -10.94 -3.42
CA ARG A 62 4.73 -10.53 -4.77
C ARG A 62 4.13 -9.12 -4.74
N VAL A 63 4.33 -8.39 -5.83
CA VAL A 63 3.82 -7.02 -6.01
C VAL A 63 2.88 -6.95 -7.23
N PRO A 64 1.88 -6.05 -7.20
CA PRO A 64 1.53 -5.14 -6.11
C PRO A 64 0.82 -5.86 -4.94
N ALA A 65 0.88 -5.23 -3.76
CA ALA A 65 0.19 -5.69 -2.55
C ALA A 65 -0.37 -4.49 -1.77
N VAL A 66 -1.57 -4.65 -1.23
CA VAL A 66 -2.25 -3.67 -0.38
C VAL A 66 -2.29 -4.23 1.03
N VAL A 67 -1.91 -3.41 2.01
CA VAL A 67 -1.88 -3.78 3.43
C VAL A 67 -2.67 -2.75 4.23
N ILE A 68 -3.52 -3.22 5.14
CA ILE A 68 -4.02 -2.41 6.27
C ILE A 68 -3.36 -2.97 7.52
N ALA A 69 -2.77 -2.11 8.34
CA ALA A 69 -2.04 -2.50 9.54
C ALA A 69 -2.50 -1.67 10.74
N GLY A 70 -2.63 -2.31 11.90
CA GLY A 70 -2.81 -1.65 13.19
C GLY A 70 -1.49 -1.10 13.72
N ALA A 71 -1.55 -0.35 14.82
CA ALA A 71 -0.35 0.21 15.46
C ALA A 71 0.59 -0.90 15.96
N GLU A 72 0.01 -1.99 16.44
CA GLU A 72 0.66 -3.18 16.99
C GLU A 72 1.42 -3.96 15.91
N ALA A 73 1.16 -3.72 14.62
CA ALA A 73 1.91 -4.34 13.55
C ALA A 73 3.39 -3.92 13.51
N GLY A 74 3.75 -2.82 14.18
CA GLY A 74 5.14 -2.42 14.40
C GLY A 74 5.92 -3.35 15.33
N GLU A 75 5.22 -4.12 16.18
CA GLU A 75 5.83 -5.10 17.07
C GLU A 75 6.08 -6.42 16.33
N VAL A 76 7.23 -6.50 15.66
CA VAL A 76 7.62 -7.68 14.89
C VAL A 76 8.10 -8.82 15.79
N LEU A 77 7.83 -10.05 15.35
CA LEU A 77 8.37 -11.29 15.91
C LEU A 77 9.89 -11.38 15.66
N GLU A 78 10.56 -12.36 16.27
CA GLU A 78 12.01 -12.59 16.11
C GLU A 78 12.44 -12.77 14.65
N ASN A 79 11.53 -13.27 13.79
CA ASN A 79 11.75 -13.44 12.37
C ASN A 79 11.48 -12.17 11.53
N GLY A 80 11.20 -11.02 12.16
CA GLY A 80 10.93 -9.75 11.50
C GLY A 80 9.53 -9.62 10.88
N CYS A 81 8.64 -10.60 11.07
CA CYS A 81 7.25 -10.53 10.62
C CYS A 81 6.34 -9.90 11.68
N ALA A 82 5.35 -9.12 11.28
CA ALA A 82 4.25 -8.71 12.15
C ALA A 82 3.37 -9.92 12.51
N ARG A 83 2.69 -9.86 13.65
CA ARG A 83 1.70 -10.89 14.02
C ARG A 83 0.56 -10.91 13.00
N PRO A 84 0.10 -12.09 12.52
CA PRO A 84 -0.91 -12.17 11.46
C PRO A 84 -2.24 -11.46 11.77
N GLU A 85 -2.59 -11.32 13.04
CA GLU A 85 -3.81 -10.65 13.51
C GLU A 85 -3.72 -9.11 13.48
N THR A 86 -2.53 -8.52 13.37
CA THR A 86 -2.33 -7.05 13.42
C THR A 86 -2.33 -6.40 12.04
N PHE A 87 -2.47 -7.18 10.96
CA PHE A 87 -2.62 -6.64 9.62
C PHE A 87 -3.50 -7.54 8.73
N VAL A 88 -3.94 -6.99 7.61
CA VAL A 88 -4.54 -7.75 6.50
C VAL A 88 -3.86 -7.34 5.20
N LYS A 89 -3.69 -8.29 4.28
CA LYS A 89 -3.04 -8.06 2.99
C LYS A 89 -3.84 -8.68 1.85
N VAL A 90 -3.92 -7.95 0.75
CA VAL A 90 -4.31 -8.46 -0.57
C VAL A 90 -3.13 -8.36 -1.51
N THR A 91 -2.90 -9.39 -2.31
CA THR A 91 -1.81 -9.43 -3.29
C THR A 91 -2.38 -9.78 -4.66
N GLY A 92 -2.00 -9.01 -5.68
CA GLY A 92 -2.51 -9.17 -7.04
C GLY A 92 -2.53 -7.84 -7.79
N ASP A 93 -2.55 -7.91 -9.12
CA ASP A 93 -2.66 -6.73 -9.99
C ASP A 93 -4.11 -6.24 -10.02
N VAL A 94 -4.52 -5.62 -8.92
CA VAL A 94 -5.86 -5.09 -8.69
C VAL A 94 -5.76 -3.64 -8.21
N THR A 95 -6.84 -2.89 -8.40
CA THR A 95 -6.95 -1.52 -7.91
C THR A 95 -7.10 -1.48 -6.39
N LEU A 96 -6.78 -0.34 -5.77
CA LEU A 96 -6.90 -0.15 -4.33
C LEU A 96 -8.37 -0.23 -3.87
N ASP A 97 -9.30 0.31 -4.65
CA ASP A 97 -10.74 0.20 -4.34
C ASP A 97 -11.22 -1.25 -4.35
N TYR A 98 -10.75 -2.07 -5.29
CA TYR A 98 -11.05 -3.50 -5.34
C TYR A 98 -10.44 -4.24 -4.14
N ALA A 99 -9.17 -3.98 -3.82
CA ALA A 99 -8.52 -4.61 -2.67
C ALA A 99 -9.25 -4.29 -1.36
N LEU A 100 -9.70 -3.04 -1.18
CA LEU A 100 -10.47 -2.63 -0.01
C LEU A 100 -11.87 -3.27 0.02
N ASP A 101 -12.60 -3.33 -1.10
CA ASP A 101 -13.88 -4.04 -1.17
C ASP A 101 -13.72 -5.54 -0.85
N TYR A 102 -12.63 -6.16 -1.32
CA TYR A 102 -12.31 -7.55 -1.01
C TYR A 102 -12.06 -7.76 0.49
N ILE A 103 -11.26 -6.90 1.13
CA ILE A 103 -11.00 -6.95 2.58
C ILE A 103 -12.31 -6.73 3.35
N GLU A 104 -13.13 -5.76 2.95
CA GLU A 104 -14.43 -5.47 3.57
C GLU A 104 -15.33 -6.71 3.62
N ARG A 105 -15.36 -7.49 2.54
CA ARG A 105 -16.20 -8.70 2.44
C ARG A 105 -15.60 -9.94 3.10
N LYS A 106 -14.27 -10.06 3.12
CA LYS A 106 -13.57 -11.31 3.48
C LYS A 106 -12.89 -11.28 4.85
N SER A 107 -12.73 -10.11 5.45
CA SER A 107 -12.02 -9.94 6.72
C SER A 107 -12.84 -9.09 7.68
N PRO A 108 -13.76 -9.70 8.45
CA PRO A 108 -14.66 -8.97 9.36
C PRO A 108 -13.93 -8.02 10.33
N ALA A 109 -12.77 -8.44 10.86
CA ALA A 109 -11.95 -7.62 11.77
C ALA A 109 -11.44 -6.31 11.12
N TRP A 110 -11.33 -6.28 9.79
CA TRP A 110 -10.78 -5.15 9.04
C TRP A 110 -11.84 -4.41 8.21
N ALA A 111 -13.09 -4.87 8.24
CA ALA A 111 -14.13 -4.39 7.34
C ALA A 111 -14.45 -2.90 7.54
N ALA A 112 -14.51 -2.44 8.79
CA ALA A 112 -14.76 -1.04 9.10
C ALA A 112 -13.66 -0.11 8.54
N TRP A 113 -12.39 -0.50 8.69
CA TRP A 113 -11.24 0.22 8.15
C TRP A 113 -11.24 0.22 6.63
N ALA A 114 -11.47 -0.95 6.02
CA ALA A 114 -11.52 -1.09 4.57
C ALA A 114 -12.61 -0.20 3.95
N LYS A 115 -13.81 -0.22 4.55
CA LYS A 115 -14.93 0.65 4.16
C LYS A 115 -14.57 2.13 4.30
N HIS A 116 -13.94 2.52 5.41
CA HIS A 116 -13.52 3.90 5.64
C HIS A 116 -12.58 4.40 4.54
N TYR A 117 -11.49 3.67 4.24
CA TYR A 117 -10.56 4.07 3.19
C TYR A 117 -11.20 4.05 1.80
N ARG A 118 -12.03 3.04 1.52
CA ARG A 118 -12.72 2.92 0.23
C ARG A 118 -13.69 4.07 -0.02
N SER A 119 -14.38 4.54 1.02
CA SER A 119 -15.31 5.67 0.91
C SER A 119 -14.63 6.95 0.39
N LYS A 120 -13.34 7.14 0.67
CA LYS A 120 -12.56 8.29 0.18
C LYS A 120 -12.19 8.17 -1.31
N ILE A 121 -12.11 6.95 -1.83
CA ILE A 121 -11.80 6.70 -3.24
C ILE A 121 -13.06 6.88 -4.10
N VAL A 122 -14.18 6.28 -3.67
CA VAL A 122 -15.44 6.23 -4.42
C VAL A 122 -16.31 7.48 -4.18
N GLY A 123 -16.24 8.08 -2.98
CA GLY A 123 -17.05 9.23 -2.58
C GLY A 123 -16.55 10.59 -3.04
N GLY A 124 -15.45 10.65 -3.79
CA GLY A 124 -14.88 11.88 -4.35
C GLY A 124 -15.66 12.48 -5.53
N ILE A 125 -16.85 11.96 -5.84
CA ILE A 125 -17.83 12.60 -6.73
C ILE A 125 -18.80 13.38 -5.85
N ARG A 126 -18.48 14.63 -5.55
CA ARG A 126 -19.44 15.60 -5.02
C ARG A 126 -19.13 16.99 -5.53
#